data_AF-A0A8T8S9E0-F1
#
_entry.id   AF-A0A8T8S9E0-F1
#
_cell.length_a   1.000
_cell.length_b   1.000
_cell.length_c   1.000
_cell.angle_alpha   90.00
_cell.angle_beta   90.00
_cell.angle_gamma   90.00
#
_symmetry.space_group_name_H-M   'P 1'
#
loop_
_entity.id
_entity.type
_entity.pdbx_description
1 polymer ?
#
loop_
_entity_poly.entity_id
_entity_poly.type
_entity_poly.pdbx_seq_one_letter_code
_entity_poly.pdbx_strand_id
1 'polypeptide(L)'
;MNAHILTASLIPRAELALAVNKPVECVIEYEPPPFYPDSRLTRAIRDKSHAAADLVPVLERIEFHTKEHGPLFADIIWATSVNELKKQTAAQSALKMINMEWLMEKAAASANRRGQLTSNSENARLIDDEVRRSFQLPETLSLTAEHVTPKILKLMQILTCFSATDKSRESLRGIIFVERRDTAHALHELIKRQENLRWLKTAWVIGHGDGGDAVGLKQDHNNQEAVLSRFRSGHFNLLIATSVIEEELDVPPCNLVIRFDLFTNHVGFIQSKGRARHKRSRFIMMAEQGSDHHYRLIKEVADTDRALR
;
A
#
# COMPACT_ATOMS: atom_id res chain seq x y z
N MET A 1 -23.70 -38.55 0.98
CA MET A 1 -23.53 -37.59 -0.13
C MET A 1 -22.15 -37.81 -0.71
N ASN A 2 -22.05 -38.47 -1.87
CA ASN A 2 -20.78 -38.71 -2.54
C ASN A 2 -20.46 -37.47 -3.40
N ALA A 3 -19.53 -36.63 -2.94
CA ALA A 3 -19.04 -35.52 -3.74
C ALA A 3 -18.08 -36.07 -4.81
N HIS A 4 -18.45 -35.94 -6.09
CA HIS A 4 -17.53 -36.19 -7.20
C HIS A 4 -16.56 -35.01 -7.32
N ILE A 5 -15.29 -35.24 -6.99
CA ILE A 5 -14.21 -34.30 -7.27
C ILE A 5 -13.91 -34.40 -8.77
N LEU A 6 -14.44 -33.47 -9.55
CA LEU A 6 -14.10 -33.30 -10.96
C LEU A 6 -12.85 -32.42 -11.05
N THR A 7 -11.68 -33.02 -11.15
CA THR A 7 -10.46 -32.32 -11.54
C THR A 7 -10.59 -31.89 -12.99
N ALA A 8 -10.42 -30.59 -13.28
CA ALA A 8 -10.42 -30.09 -14.65
C ALA A 8 -9.40 -30.87 -15.50
N SER A 9 -9.83 -31.35 -16.67
CA SER A 9 -9.00 -32.06 -17.66
C SER A 9 -7.70 -31.30 -17.95
N LEU A 10 -6.58 -32.02 -18.10
CA LEU A 10 -5.25 -31.45 -18.40
C LEU A 10 -5.12 -30.92 -19.84
N ILE A 11 -6.05 -31.27 -20.73
CA ILE A 11 -5.93 -31.08 -22.18
C ILE A 11 -6.37 -29.67 -22.67
N PRO A 12 -7.27 -28.89 -22.03
CA PRO A 12 -7.54 -27.50 -22.43
C PRO A 12 -6.44 -26.49 -22.04
N ARG A 13 -5.49 -26.86 -21.17
CA ARG A 13 -4.57 -25.88 -20.54
C ARG A 13 -3.61 -25.22 -21.55
N ALA A 14 -3.13 -25.96 -22.55
CA ALA A 14 -2.21 -25.41 -23.55
C ALA A 14 -2.89 -24.41 -24.49
N GLU A 15 -4.11 -24.70 -24.94
CA GLU A 15 -4.91 -23.81 -25.78
C GLU A 15 -5.37 -22.56 -25.01
N LEU A 16 -5.78 -22.72 -23.74
CA LEU A 16 -6.07 -21.60 -22.84
C LEU A 16 -4.82 -20.75 -22.57
N ALA A 17 -3.64 -21.36 -22.38
CA ALA A 17 -2.40 -20.64 -22.16
C ALA A 17 -1.93 -19.82 -23.38
N LEU A 18 -2.34 -20.21 -24.60
CA LEU A 18 -2.13 -19.46 -25.84
C LEU A 18 -3.15 -18.31 -26.02
N ALA A 19 -4.36 -18.46 -25.47
CA ALA A 19 -5.41 -17.44 -25.54
C ALA A 19 -5.27 -16.32 -24.48
N VAL A 20 -4.50 -16.55 -23.42
CA VAL A 20 -4.30 -15.59 -22.33
C VAL A 20 -3.17 -14.61 -22.68
N ASN A 21 -3.49 -13.31 -22.75
CA ASN A 21 -2.47 -12.26 -22.88
C ASN A 21 -1.52 -12.33 -21.67
N LYS A 22 -0.23 -12.56 -21.94
CA LYS A 22 0.81 -12.54 -20.90
C LYS A 22 1.37 -11.12 -20.75
N PRO A 23 1.47 -10.61 -19.52
CA PRO A 23 2.16 -9.35 -19.27
C PRO A 23 3.66 -9.50 -19.56
N VAL A 24 4.30 -8.40 -19.90
CA VAL A 24 5.76 -8.31 -19.81
C VAL A 24 6.11 -8.14 -18.35
N GLU A 25 6.83 -9.12 -17.82
CA GLU A 25 7.30 -9.16 -16.43
C GLU A 25 8.62 -8.40 -16.33
N CYS A 26 8.73 -7.51 -15.34
CA CYS A 26 9.93 -6.71 -15.12
C CYS A 26 10.24 -6.66 -13.63
N VAL A 27 11.49 -6.91 -13.27
CA VAL A 27 12.02 -6.57 -11.95
C VAL A 27 12.69 -5.21 -12.08
N ILE A 28 12.25 -4.25 -11.27
CA ILE A 28 12.87 -2.92 -11.21
C ILE A 28 13.54 -2.79 -9.85
N GLU A 29 14.86 -2.69 -9.90
CA GLU A 29 15.67 -2.56 -8.71
C GLU A 29 15.70 -1.11 -8.21
N TYR A 30 15.73 -0.95 -6.90
CA TYR A 30 15.99 0.32 -6.22
C TYR A 30 17.13 0.15 -5.22
N GLU A 31 17.90 1.22 -5.02
CA GLU A 31 18.99 1.23 -4.05
C GLU A 31 18.44 1.10 -2.62
N PRO A 32 19.17 0.42 -1.72
CA PRO A 32 18.77 0.34 -0.32
C PRO A 32 18.65 1.75 0.29
N PRO A 33 17.64 1.99 1.15
CA PRO A 33 17.44 3.30 1.72
C PRO A 33 18.63 3.69 2.62
N PRO A 34 19.18 4.92 2.51
CA PRO A 34 20.13 5.41 3.49
C PRO A 34 19.46 5.59 4.86
N PHE A 35 20.26 5.87 5.89
CA PHE A 35 19.70 6.25 7.18
C PHE A 35 18.97 7.60 7.07
N TYR A 36 17.68 7.60 7.41
CA TYR A 36 16.89 8.81 7.51
C TYR A 36 16.66 9.19 8.97
N PRO A 37 17.00 10.43 9.39
CA PRO A 37 16.59 10.92 10.69
C PRO A 37 15.07 11.16 10.72
N ASP A 38 14.48 11.13 11.92
CA ASP A 38 13.10 11.54 12.12
C ASP A 38 12.86 12.94 11.54
N SER A 39 11.69 13.12 10.90
CA SER A 39 11.22 14.43 10.46
C SER A 39 11.10 15.41 11.64
N ARG A 40 11.00 16.70 11.34
CA ARG A 40 10.78 17.72 12.39
C ARG A 40 9.51 17.45 13.19
N LEU A 41 8.44 17.02 12.52
CA LEU A 41 7.16 16.68 13.14
C LEU A 41 7.28 15.43 14.03
N THR A 42 7.84 14.34 13.50
CA THR A 42 8.01 13.09 14.24
C THR A 42 8.88 13.29 15.47
N ARG A 43 9.95 14.06 15.35
CA ARG A 43 10.83 14.42 16.48
C ARG A 43 10.08 15.25 17.51
N ALA A 44 9.34 16.28 17.11
CA ALA A 44 8.56 17.10 18.03
C ALA A 44 7.50 16.29 18.80
N ILE A 45 6.82 15.36 18.13
CA ILE A 45 5.87 14.45 18.78
C ILE A 45 6.61 13.53 19.78
N ARG A 46 7.74 12.94 19.36
CA ARG A 46 8.55 12.07 20.21
C ARG A 46 9.03 12.79 21.47
N ASP A 47 9.61 13.98 21.32
CA ASP A 47 10.15 14.77 22.42
C ASP A 47 9.06 15.18 23.43
N LYS A 48 7.91 15.63 22.92
CA LYS A 48 6.76 16.05 23.75
C LYS A 48 6.04 14.88 24.41
N SER A 49 6.08 13.70 23.80
CA SER A 49 5.46 12.49 24.34
C SER A 49 6.21 11.88 25.52
N HIS A 50 7.45 12.30 25.78
CA HIS A 50 8.32 11.75 26.82
C HIS A 50 8.41 10.20 26.81
N ALA A 51 8.31 9.58 25.62
CA ALA A 51 8.25 8.13 25.46
C ALA A 51 7.15 7.45 26.30
N ALA A 52 5.97 8.08 26.39
CA ALA A 52 4.81 7.50 27.05
C ALA A 52 4.54 6.08 26.51
N ALA A 53 4.34 5.14 27.43
CA ALA A 53 4.28 3.70 27.10
C ALA A 53 3.14 3.34 26.12
N ASP A 54 2.06 4.12 26.13
CA ASP A 54 0.95 3.98 25.21
C ASP A 54 1.36 4.40 23.78
N LEU A 55 2.25 5.37 23.60
CA LEU A 55 2.68 5.90 22.30
C LEU A 55 3.79 5.10 21.61
N VAL A 56 4.44 4.18 22.32
CA VAL A 56 5.53 3.36 21.76
C VAL A 56 5.12 2.64 20.46
N PRO A 57 3.98 1.92 20.37
CA PRO A 57 3.61 1.22 19.15
C PRO A 57 3.34 2.15 17.97
N VAL A 58 2.82 3.35 18.26
CA VAL A 58 2.58 4.40 17.26
C VAL A 58 3.92 4.92 16.71
N LEU A 59 4.88 5.18 17.59
CA LEU A 59 6.21 5.64 17.21
C LEU A 59 7.00 4.56 16.47
N GLU A 60 6.89 3.29 16.86
CA GLU A 60 7.51 2.15 16.16
C GLU A 60 6.94 1.98 14.74
N ARG A 61 5.63 2.15 14.58
CA ARG A 61 4.97 2.16 13.27
C ARG A 61 5.50 3.31 12.39
N ILE A 62 5.59 4.51 12.94
CA ILE A 62 6.11 5.67 12.22
C ILE A 62 7.59 5.49 11.86
N GLU A 63 8.39 4.93 12.79
CA GLU A 63 9.79 4.59 12.55
C GLU A 63 9.94 3.59 11.40
N PHE A 64 9.07 2.59 11.31
CA PHE A 64 9.03 1.69 10.15
C PHE A 64 8.83 2.47 8.85
N HIS A 65 7.85 3.36 8.76
CA HIS A 65 7.63 4.14 7.53
C HIS A 65 8.73 5.14 7.22
N THR A 66 9.36 5.73 8.24
CA THR A 66 10.54 6.58 8.06
C THR A 66 11.68 5.80 7.41
N LYS A 67 11.91 4.55 7.83
CA LYS A 67 12.95 3.68 7.24
C LYS A 67 12.60 3.21 5.84
N GLU A 68 11.37 2.74 5.63
CA GLU A 68 10.93 2.14 4.36
C GLU A 68 10.64 3.17 3.25
N HIS A 69 10.09 4.32 3.62
CA HIS A 69 9.52 5.28 2.67
C HIS A 69 10.10 6.70 2.81
N GLY A 70 10.71 7.00 3.95
CA GLY A 70 11.35 8.28 4.24
C GLY A 70 10.52 9.18 5.16
N PRO A 71 11.15 10.25 5.70
CA PRO A 71 10.54 11.10 6.73
C PRO A 71 9.32 11.88 6.23
N LEU A 72 9.28 12.27 4.95
CA LEU A 72 8.08 12.93 4.39
C LEU A 72 6.89 11.97 4.36
N PHE A 73 7.12 10.69 4.09
CA PHE A 73 6.06 9.69 4.07
C PHE A 73 5.48 9.47 5.48
N ALA A 74 6.34 9.46 6.50
CA ALA A 74 5.91 9.46 7.90
C ALA A 74 5.05 10.69 8.24
N ASP A 75 5.41 11.89 7.77
CA ASP A 75 4.61 13.11 7.99
C ASP A 75 3.24 13.04 7.30
N ILE A 76 3.16 12.43 6.12
CA ILE A 76 1.89 12.15 5.44
C ILE A 76 1.03 11.21 6.28
N ILE A 77 1.61 10.16 6.86
CA ILE A 77 0.89 9.22 7.74
C ILE A 77 0.36 9.95 8.98
N TRP A 78 1.16 10.81 9.61
CA TRP A 78 0.70 11.65 10.70
C TRP A 78 -0.49 12.52 10.30
N ALA A 79 -0.36 13.27 9.20
CA ALA A 79 -1.39 14.19 8.71
C ALA A 79 -2.69 13.48 8.33
N THR A 80 -2.59 12.35 7.64
CA THR A 80 -3.74 11.57 7.19
C THR A 80 -4.46 10.90 8.35
N SER A 81 -3.72 10.38 9.32
CA SER A 81 -4.30 9.77 10.53
C SER A 81 -5.08 10.80 11.35
N VAL A 82 -4.59 12.06 11.40
CA VAL A 82 -5.29 13.17 12.06
C VAL A 82 -6.50 13.66 11.26
N ASN A 83 -6.44 13.69 9.92
CA ASN A 83 -7.55 14.20 9.10
C ASN A 83 -8.74 13.25 8.98
N GLU A 84 -8.53 11.92 8.98
CA GLU A 84 -9.63 10.94 8.96
C GLU A 84 -10.53 11.05 10.21
N LEU A 85 -10.04 11.65 11.29
CA LEU A 85 -10.82 11.95 12.49
C LEU A 85 -11.90 13.00 12.30
N LYS A 86 -11.67 13.95 11.40
CA LYS A 86 -12.65 15.02 11.16
C LYS A 86 -13.87 14.49 10.43
N LYS A 87 -13.71 13.40 9.65
CA LYS A 87 -14.78 12.79 8.87
C LYS A 87 -15.65 11.84 9.70
N GLN A 88 -15.11 11.25 10.77
CA GLN A 88 -15.88 10.43 11.71
C GLN A 88 -16.43 11.32 12.84
N THR A 89 -17.73 11.59 12.81
CA THR A 89 -18.45 12.32 13.86
C THR A 89 -18.17 11.76 15.27
N ALA A 90 -17.45 12.54 16.08
CA ALA A 90 -17.38 12.58 17.55
C ALA A 90 -17.25 11.28 18.40
N ALA A 91 -17.17 10.08 17.83
CA ALA A 91 -17.12 8.84 18.60
C ALA A 91 -16.18 7.80 17.97
N GLN A 92 -14.87 7.98 18.20
CA GLN A 92 -13.75 7.00 18.23
C GLN A 92 -12.49 7.63 17.62
N SER A 93 -11.33 7.39 18.24
CA SER A 93 -10.23 8.34 18.26
C SER A 93 -9.01 8.06 17.38
N ALA A 94 -8.30 9.17 17.13
CA ALA A 94 -7.07 9.37 16.35
C ALA A 94 -6.10 8.22 16.42
N LEU A 95 -5.82 7.85 17.66
CA LEU A 95 -4.72 6.97 17.98
C LEU A 95 -5.17 5.56 18.26
N LYS A 96 -6.47 5.34 18.43
CA LYS A 96 -7.02 4.00 18.40
C LYS A 96 -6.77 3.36 17.01
N MET A 97 -6.79 4.17 15.94
CA MET A 97 -6.44 3.77 14.58
C MET A 97 -4.94 3.60 14.31
N ILE A 98 -4.10 4.46 14.88
CA ILE A 98 -2.64 4.36 14.69
C ILE A 98 -2.06 3.20 15.54
N ASN A 99 -2.61 2.96 16.73
CA ASN A 99 -2.12 2.01 17.72
C ASN A 99 -2.54 0.54 17.45
N MET A 100 -3.78 0.27 17.03
CA MET A 100 -4.31 -1.11 17.01
C MET A 100 -3.93 -1.95 15.79
N GLU A 101 -3.68 -1.34 14.62
CA GLU A 101 -3.37 -2.09 13.40
C GLU A 101 -2.00 -2.79 13.45
N TRP A 102 -0.97 -2.06 13.90
CA TRP A 102 0.39 -2.58 14.08
C TRP A 102 0.50 -3.53 15.29
N LEU A 103 -0.23 -3.24 16.37
CA LEU A 103 -0.36 -4.15 17.50
C LEU A 103 -0.97 -5.49 17.08
N MET A 104 -1.92 -5.54 16.13
CA MET A 104 -2.52 -6.80 15.67
C MET A 104 -1.59 -7.62 14.75
N GLU A 105 -0.80 -6.98 13.89
CA GLU A 105 0.24 -7.66 13.09
C GLU A 105 1.30 -8.33 13.99
N LYS A 106 1.68 -7.71 15.13
CA LYS A 106 2.56 -8.32 16.12
C LYS A 106 1.85 -9.20 17.15
N ALA A 107 0.55 -9.02 17.40
CA ALA A 107 -0.21 -9.78 18.42
C ALA A 107 -0.50 -11.23 18.02
N ALA A 108 -0.36 -11.60 16.75
CA ALA A 108 -0.27 -13.01 16.37
C ALA A 108 0.93 -13.74 17.04
N ALA A 109 1.89 -13.00 17.61
CA ALA A 109 3.10 -13.54 18.23
C ALA A 109 3.21 -13.39 19.77
N SER A 110 2.36 -12.66 20.49
CA SER A 110 2.48 -12.57 21.96
C SER A 110 1.23 -12.08 22.70
N ALA A 111 0.82 -12.84 23.72
CA ALA A 111 -0.47 -12.75 24.41
C ALA A 111 -0.52 -11.79 25.62
N ASN A 112 0.38 -10.82 25.77
CA ASN A 112 0.43 -10.02 27.01
C ASN A 112 0.22 -8.51 26.79
N ARG A 113 -0.92 -8.01 27.29
CA ARG A 113 -1.44 -6.65 27.09
C ARG A 113 -1.08 -5.70 28.24
N ARG A 114 -0.44 -4.55 27.94
CA ARG A 114 -0.54 -3.28 28.69
C ARG A 114 -0.30 -2.10 27.74
N GLY A 115 -1.20 -1.11 27.72
CA GLY A 115 -1.01 0.18 27.02
C GLY A 115 -1.86 0.36 25.76
N GLN A 116 -3.16 0.65 25.91
CA GLN A 116 -3.99 1.15 24.80
C GLN A 116 -4.13 2.67 24.92
N LEU A 117 -3.75 3.43 23.89
CA LEU A 117 -4.23 4.82 23.75
C LEU A 117 -5.73 4.81 23.58
N THR A 118 -6.43 5.48 24.49
CA THR A 118 -7.85 5.79 24.36
C THR A 118 -8.02 7.19 23.79
N SER A 119 -9.21 7.50 23.24
CA SER A 119 -9.60 8.84 22.74
C SER A 119 -9.29 10.01 23.65
N ASN A 120 -9.23 9.71 24.93
CA ASN A 120 -9.17 10.69 25.99
C ASN A 120 -7.79 10.73 26.64
N SER A 121 -6.76 10.11 26.05
CA SER A 121 -5.40 10.27 26.56
C SER A 121 -4.84 11.65 26.18
N GLU A 122 -4.10 12.26 27.10
CA GLU A 122 -3.41 13.55 26.88
C GLU A 122 -2.51 13.49 25.66
N ASN A 123 -1.85 12.34 25.46
CA ASN A 123 -1.02 12.02 24.31
C ASN A 123 -1.74 12.11 22.97
N ALA A 124 -3.06 11.82 22.95
CA ALA A 124 -3.84 11.93 21.73
C ALA A 124 -4.11 13.34 21.27
N ARG A 125 -4.38 14.21 22.24
CA ARG A 125 -4.55 15.64 21.99
C ARG A 125 -3.23 16.27 21.60
N LEU A 126 -2.14 15.89 22.28
CA LEU A 126 -0.78 16.33 21.96
C LEU A 126 -0.41 16.06 20.50
N ILE A 127 -0.70 14.86 19.99
CA ILE A 127 -0.42 14.53 18.58
C ILE A 127 -1.31 15.32 17.63
N ASP A 128 -2.63 15.39 17.87
CA ASP A 128 -3.53 16.18 17.02
C ASP A 128 -3.11 17.65 16.95
N ASP A 129 -2.81 18.25 18.11
CA ASP A 129 -2.35 19.63 18.23
C ASP A 129 -1.02 19.84 17.51
N GLU A 130 -0.04 18.95 17.74
CA GLU A 130 1.29 19.10 17.14
C GLU A 130 1.27 18.90 15.62
N VAL A 131 0.53 17.92 15.12
CA VAL A 131 0.37 17.71 13.67
C VAL A 131 -0.30 18.93 13.03
N ARG A 132 -1.39 19.44 13.61
CA ARG A 132 -2.10 20.62 13.07
C ARG A 132 -1.27 21.90 13.10
N ARG A 133 -0.43 22.04 14.12
CA ARG A 133 0.45 23.20 14.31
C ARG A 133 1.66 23.15 13.39
N SER A 134 2.28 21.99 13.24
CA SER A 134 3.61 21.84 12.64
C SER A 134 3.59 21.33 11.21
N PHE A 135 2.51 20.65 10.76
CA PHE A 135 2.46 20.08 9.42
C PHE A 135 1.06 20.10 8.81
N GLN A 136 0.88 20.98 7.83
CA GLN A 136 -0.25 20.94 6.93
C GLN A 136 0.21 20.32 5.63
N LEU A 137 -0.47 19.25 5.22
CA LEU A 137 -0.14 18.54 4.00
C LEU A 137 -0.37 19.48 2.79
N PRO A 138 0.69 19.96 2.10
CA PRO A 138 0.55 20.97 1.06
C PRO A 138 -0.19 20.42 -0.16
N GLU A 139 -0.69 21.29 -1.03
CA GLU A 139 -1.35 20.85 -2.27
C GLU A 139 -0.39 20.18 -3.26
N THR A 140 0.90 20.50 -3.17
CA THR A 140 1.95 19.96 -4.02
C THR A 140 3.17 19.63 -3.17
N LEU A 141 3.78 18.48 -3.44
CA LEU A 141 4.94 17.96 -2.72
C LEU A 141 6.14 17.87 -3.65
N SER A 142 7.29 18.41 -3.23
CA SER A 142 8.58 18.19 -3.91
C SER A 142 9.28 16.99 -3.28
N LEU A 143 9.63 16.00 -4.11
CA LEU A 143 10.29 14.78 -3.66
C LEU A 143 11.79 14.89 -3.91
N THR A 144 12.57 14.88 -2.83
CA THR A 144 14.03 14.84 -2.88
C THR A 144 14.54 13.58 -2.18
N ALA A 145 15.72 13.11 -2.58
CA ALA A 145 16.36 11.94 -1.95
C ALA A 145 16.64 12.13 -0.44
N GLU A 146 16.60 13.37 0.04
CA GLU A 146 16.73 13.73 1.46
C GLU A 146 15.47 13.36 2.28
N HIS A 147 14.30 13.35 1.65
CA HIS A 147 13.01 13.24 2.37
C HIS A 147 12.18 12.00 2.00
N VAL A 148 12.54 11.29 0.92
CA VAL A 148 11.90 10.04 0.50
C VAL A 148 12.94 9.00 0.07
N THR A 149 12.60 7.72 0.21
CA THR A 149 13.52 6.62 -0.13
C THR A 149 13.67 6.42 -1.64
N PRO A 150 14.76 5.75 -2.09
CA PRO A 150 14.94 5.37 -3.50
C PRO A 150 13.77 4.54 -4.05
N LYS A 151 13.12 3.73 -3.21
CA LYS A 151 11.91 2.96 -3.56
C LYS A 151 10.77 3.87 -4.02
N ILE A 152 10.46 4.93 -3.25
CA ILE A 152 9.44 5.91 -3.62
C ILE A 152 9.83 6.67 -4.91
N LEU A 153 11.08 7.12 -5.00
CA LEU A 153 11.57 7.82 -6.20
C LEU A 153 11.46 6.93 -7.45
N LYS A 154 11.80 5.65 -7.33
CA LYS A 154 11.69 4.68 -8.42
C LYS A 154 10.25 4.46 -8.85
N LEU A 155 9.32 4.36 -7.90
CA LEU A 155 7.90 4.28 -8.22
C LEU A 155 7.42 5.51 -9.00
N MET A 156 7.81 6.71 -8.58
CA MET A 156 7.45 7.94 -9.29
C MET A 156 8.04 7.97 -10.70
N GLN A 157 9.28 7.53 -10.88
CA GLN A 157 9.91 7.38 -12.21
C GLN A 157 9.14 6.39 -13.10
N ILE A 158 8.70 5.25 -12.55
CA ILE A 158 7.88 4.28 -13.30
C ILE A 158 6.58 4.93 -13.77
N LEU A 159 5.88 5.64 -12.87
CA LEU A 159 4.60 6.28 -13.19
C LEU A 159 4.77 7.42 -14.22
N THR A 160 5.85 8.19 -14.16
CA THR A 160 6.11 9.26 -15.14
C THR A 160 6.43 8.72 -16.53
N CYS A 161 6.98 7.51 -16.67
CA CYS A 161 7.16 6.89 -18.00
C CYS A 161 5.83 6.76 -18.78
N PHE A 162 4.69 6.64 -18.09
CA PHE A 162 3.38 6.53 -18.73
C PHE A 162 2.78 7.89 -19.11
N SER A 163 3.39 9.02 -18.71
CA SER A 163 2.95 10.36 -19.10
C SER A 163 3.44 10.79 -20.49
N ALA A 164 4.36 10.03 -21.09
CA ALA A 164 5.09 10.39 -22.32
C ALA A 164 4.22 10.67 -23.54
N THR A 165 3.01 10.08 -23.64
CA THR A 165 2.07 10.32 -24.75
C THR A 165 0.64 10.43 -24.24
N ASP A 166 -0.22 11.22 -24.90
CA ASP A 166 -1.64 11.33 -24.53
C ASP A 166 -2.33 9.96 -24.54
N LYS A 167 -2.06 9.15 -25.58
CA LYS A 167 -2.58 7.79 -25.70
C LYS A 167 -2.20 6.90 -24.52
N SER A 168 -0.96 7.01 -24.02
CA SER A 168 -0.52 6.27 -22.83
C SER A 168 -1.26 6.74 -21.58
N ARG A 169 -1.44 8.05 -21.41
CA ARG A 169 -2.16 8.63 -20.26
C ARG A 169 -3.63 8.20 -20.21
N GLU A 170 -4.32 8.26 -21.34
CA GLU A 170 -5.75 7.93 -21.44
C GLU A 170 -6.02 6.43 -21.29
N SER A 171 -5.15 5.60 -21.85
CA SER A 171 -5.30 4.15 -21.81
C SER A 171 -4.81 3.51 -20.51
N LEU A 172 -4.11 4.25 -19.63
CA LEU A 172 -3.60 3.68 -18.39
C LEU A 172 -4.75 3.17 -17.51
N ARG A 173 -4.61 1.93 -17.07
CA ARG A 173 -5.38 1.27 -16.03
C ARG A 173 -4.40 0.49 -15.17
N GLY A 174 -3.98 1.13 -14.08
CA GLY A 174 -2.95 0.64 -13.19
C GLY A 174 -3.49 0.14 -11.87
N ILE A 175 -2.82 -0.86 -11.29
CA ILE A 175 -2.96 -1.22 -9.88
C ILE A 175 -1.58 -1.33 -9.23
N ILE A 176 -1.43 -0.72 -8.06
CA ILE A 176 -0.24 -0.84 -7.21
C ILE A 176 -0.65 -1.65 -5.99
N PHE A 177 0.01 -2.78 -5.78
CA PHE A 177 -0.17 -3.56 -4.58
C PHE A 177 0.89 -3.22 -3.54
N VAL A 178 0.41 -2.99 -2.32
CA VAL A 178 1.22 -2.74 -1.12
C VAL A 178 0.88 -3.76 -0.04
N GLU A 179 1.70 -3.90 0.97
CA GLU A 179 1.45 -4.78 2.11
C GLU A 179 0.50 -4.12 3.12
N ARG A 180 0.79 -2.87 3.49
CA ARG A 180 0.12 -2.16 4.59
C ARG A 180 -0.94 -1.16 4.15
N ARG A 181 -1.97 -0.98 4.99
CA ARG A 181 -3.12 -0.07 4.73
C ARG A 181 -2.73 1.41 4.75
N ASP A 182 -1.88 1.81 5.68
CA ASP A 182 -1.33 3.18 5.75
C ASP A 182 -0.46 3.50 4.54
N THR A 183 0.37 2.57 4.09
CA THR A 183 1.13 2.73 2.85
C THR A 183 0.19 2.99 1.67
N ALA A 184 -0.94 2.27 1.57
CA ALA A 184 -1.91 2.49 0.49
C ALA A 184 -2.46 3.92 0.50
N HIS A 185 -2.87 4.41 1.67
CA HIS A 185 -3.45 5.74 1.82
C HIS A 185 -2.41 6.85 1.66
N ALA A 186 -1.24 6.72 2.29
CA ALA A 186 -0.17 7.69 2.19
C ALA A 186 0.38 7.78 0.76
N LEU A 187 0.47 6.65 0.05
CA LEU A 187 0.88 6.64 -1.36
C LEU A 187 -0.16 7.30 -2.27
N HIS A 188 -1.46 7.13 -1.99
CA HIS A 188 -2.53 7.88 -2.67
C HIS A 188 -2.32 9.39 -2.52
N GLU A 189 -2.14 9.85 -1.27
CA GLU A 189 -1.98 11.27 -0.97
C GLU A 189 -0.69 11.85 -1.53
N LEU A 190 0.39 11.05 -1.57
CA LEU A 190 1.67 11.40 -2.18
C LEU A 190 1.53 11.60 -3.70
N ILE A 191 1.02 10.59 -4.43
CA ILE A 191 0.89 10.63 -5.91
C ILE A 191 -0.04 11.78 -6.33
N LYS A 192 -1.16 11.97 -5.63
CA LYS A 192 -2.12 13.04 -5.91
C LYS A 192 -1.51 14.44 -5.84
N ARG A 193 -0.41 14.62 -5.08
CA ARG A 193 0.29 15.88 -4.86
C ARG A 193 1.56 16.05 -5.70
N GLN A 194 1.81 15.14 -6.64
CA GLN A 194 2.90 15.28 -7.61
C GLN A 194 2.39 15.99 -8.86
N GLU A 195 2.96 17.15 -9.20
CA GLU A 195 2.49 17.96 -10.34
C GLU A 195 2.54 17.19 -11.67
N ASN A 196 3.65 16.49 -11.89
CA ASN A 196 3.89 15.66 -13.08
C ASN A 196 2.98 14.41 -13.16
N LEU A 197 2.21 14.11 -12.11
CA LEU A 197 1.32 12.97 -12.03
C LEU A 197 -0.15 13.37 -11.78
N ARG A 198 -0.52 14.66 -11.88
CA ARG A 198 -1.92 15.12 -11.68
C ARG A 198 -2.96 14.46 -12.62
N TRP A 199 -2.51 13.90 -13.74
CA TRP A 199 -3.35 13.14 -14.66
C TRP A 199 -3.70 11.72 -14.14
N LEU A 200 -2.99 11.23 -13.13
CA LEU A 200 -3.33 10.01 -12.39
C LEU A 200 -4.43 10.31 -11.38
N LYS A 201 -5.65 9.89 -11.71
CA LYS A 201 -6.78 9.87 -10.79
C LYS A 201 -6.67 8.61 -9.95
N THR A 202 -6.00 8.77 -8.81
CA THR A 202 -5.72 7.66 -7.89
C THR A 202 -6.87 7.43 -6.91
N ALA A 203 -7.05 6.17 -6.52
CA ALA A 203 -7.87 5.78 -5.36
C ALA A 203 -7.19 4.62 -4.64
N TRP A 204 -7.60 4.35 -3.40
CA TRP A 204 -7.05 3.27 -2.59
C TRP A 204 -8.16 2.38 -2.03
N VAL A 205 -7.88 1.07 -1.94
CA VAL A 205 -8.79 0.07 -1.38
C VAL A 205 -8.03 -0.83 -0.40
N ILE A 206 -8.64 -1.17 0.73
CA ILE A 206 -8.05 -2.01 1.79
C ILE A 206 -8.99 -3.14 2.19
N GLY A 207 -8.45 -4.34 2.48
CA GLY A 207 -9.28 -5.53 2.69
C GLY A 207 -9.96 -5.59 4.06
N HIS A 208 -11.10 -6.29 4.13
CA HIS A 208 -11.88 -6.58 5.35
C HIS A 208 -11.35 -7.80 6.11
N GLY A 209 -10.07 -7.81 6.48
CA GLY A 209 -9.53 -8.91 7.29
C GLY A 209 -10.16 -8.95 8.70
N ASP A 210 -10.67 -10.11 9.10
CA ASP A 210 -11.22 -10.49 10.41
C ASP A 210 -10.15 -10.56 11.54
N GLY A 211 -9.15 -9.68 11.48
CA GLY A 211 -8.35 -9.35 12.67
C GLY A 211 -9.24 -8.58 13.62
N GLY A 212 -9.90 -9.31 14.53
CA GLY A 212 -11.03 -8.90 15.36
C GLY A 212 -11.03 -7.43 15.81
N ASP A 213 -12.18 -6.77 15.70
CA ASP A 213 -12.39 -5.40 16.17
C ASP A 213 -11.25 -4.41 15.81
N ALA A 214 -10.69 -4.52 14.61
CA ALA A 214 -9.62 -3.66 14.13
C ALA A 214 -10.01 -2.18 14.24
N VAL A 215 -9.40 -1.43 15.15
CA VAL A 215 -9.58 0.02 15.22
C VAL A 215 -8.52 0.64 14.30
N GLY A 216 -8.93 1.26 13.19
CA GLY A 216 -8.04 1.63 12.07
C GLY A 216 -8.77 2.29 10.91
N LEU A 217 -8.02 2.68 9.85
CA LEU A 217 -8.57 2.99 8.52
C LEU A 217 -9.45 1.81 8.12
N LYS A 218 -10.76 1.96 8.28
CA LYS A 218 -11.77 1.00 7.85
C LYS A 218 -12.44 1.58 6.63
N GLN A 219 -12.40 0.85 5.53
CA GLN A 219 -13.31 1.09 4.44
C GLN A 219 -14.49 0.16 4.64
N ASP A 220 -15.70 0.71 4.79
CA ASP A 220 -16.88 -0.14 4.72
C ASP A 220 -16.99 -0.75 3.31
N HIS A 221 -17.75 -1.84 3.21
CA HIS A 221 -17.96 -2.54 1.95
C HIS A 221 -18.58 -1.64 0.86
N ASN A 222 -19.49 -0.73 1.20
CA ASN A 222 -20.14 0.19 0.27
C ASN A 222 -19.14 1.22 -0.29
N ASN A 223 -18.24 1.76 0.53
CA ASN A 223 -17.21 2.69 0.09
C ASN A 223 -16.17 1.97 -0.78
N GLN A 224 -15.77 0.76 -0.40
CA GLN A 224 -14.93 -0.08 -1.26
C GLN A 224 -15.58 -0.32 -2.62
N GLU A 225 -16.84 -0.75 -2.66
CA GLU A 225 -17.56 -0.99 -3.91
C GLU A 225 -17.77 0.31 -4.70
N ALA A 226 -17.99 1.44 -4.05
CA ALA A 226 -18.07 2.75 -4.71
C ALA A 226 -16.75 3.12 -5.38
N VAL A 227 -15.60 2.88 -4.73
CA VAL A 227 -14.27 3.10 -5.31
C VAL A 227 -14.04 2.15 -6.48
N LEU A 228 -14.37 0.87 -6.34
CA LEU A 228 -14.20 -0.13 -7.39
C LEU A 228 -15.10 0.15 -8.59
N SER A 229 -16.36 0.51 -8.37
CA SER A 229 -17.29 0.93 -9.42
C SER A 229 -16.76 2.15 -10.19
N ARG A 230 -16.21 3.15 -9.48
CA ARG A 230 -15.56 4.31 -10.10
C ARG A 230 -14.29 3.93 -10.87
N PHE A 231 -13.52 2.96 -10.39
CA PHE A 231 -12.37 2.43 -11.13
C PHE A 231 -12.81 1.68 -12.40
N ARG A 232 -13.85 0.83 -12.32
CA ARG A 232 -14.45 0.11 -13.47
C ARG A 232 -14.96 1.08 -14.54
N SER A 233 -15.63 2.16 -14.13
CA SER A 233 -16.10 3.21 -15.05
C SER A 233 -14.98 4.05 -15.67
N GLY A 234 -13.74 3.92 -15.19
CA GLY A 234 -12.60 4.71 -15.65
C GLY A 234 -12.47 6.09 -15.02
N HIS A 235 -13.27 6.41 -14.00
CA HIS A 235 -13.12 7.64 -13.24
C HIS A 235 -11.77 7.70 -12.53
N PHE A 236 -11.32 6.57 -11.98
CA PHE A 236 -9.96 6.38 -11.49
C PHE A 236 -9.18 5.53 -12.49
N ASN A 237 -7.92 5.90 -12.76
CA ASN A 237 -7.03 5.17 -13.66
C ASN A 237 -5.87 4.48 -12.93
N LEU A 238 -5.72 4.70 -11.63
CA LEU A 238 -4.74 4.02 -10.78
C LEU A 238 -5.36 3.63 -9.45
N LEU A 239 -5.37 2.34 -9.14
CA LEU A 239 -5.82 1.81 -7.86
C LEU A 239 -4.62 1.43 -6.98
N ILE A 240 -4.67 1.74 -5.69
CA ILE A 240 -3.66 1.29 -4.72
C ILE A 240 -4.36 0.33 -3.76
N ALA A 241 -3.92 -0.93 -3.72
CA ALA A 241 -4.61 -1.98 -2.98
C ALA A 241 -3.67 -2.72 -2.05
N THR A 242 -4.17 -3.16 -0.89
CA THR A 242 -3.41 -4.08 -0.03
C THR A 242 -3.40 -5.49 -0.58
N SER A 243 -2.34 -6.24 -0.30
CA SER A 243 -2.17 -7.62 -0.75
C SER A 243 -3.27 -8.58 -0.27
N VAL A 244 -3.94 -8.26 0.85
CA VAL A 244 -5.12 -9.02 1.36
C VAL A 244 -6.29 -9.04 0.38
N ILE A 245 -6.40 -8.06 -0.51
CA ILE A 245 -7.51 -7.99 -1.48
C ILE A 245 -7.15 -8.49 -2.88
N GLU A 246 -5.99 -9.12 -3.03
CA GLU A 246 -5.60 -9.70 -4.32
C GLU A 246 -6.63 -10.71 -4.86
N GLU A 247 -7.29 -11.44 -3.97
CA GLU A 247 -8.26 -12.48 -4.31
C GLU A 247 -9.67 -11.91 -4.55
N GLU A 248 -10.12 -10.98 -3.71
CA GLU A 248 -11.55 -10.62 -3.56
C GLU A 248 -12.00 -9.38 -4.34
N LEU A 249 -11.08 -8.69 -5.02
CA LEU A 249 -11.45 -7.52 -5.82
C LEU A 249 -11.97 -7.91 -7.21
N ASP A 250 -13.20 -7.49 -7.51
CA ASP A 250 -13.70 -7.40 -8.89
C ASP A 250 -13.09 -6.18 -9.60
N VAL A 251 -11.80 -6.29 -9.92
CA VAL A 251 -11.00 -5.30 -10.64
C VAL A 251 -10.87 -5.70 -12.11
N PRO A 252 -11.16 -4.78 -13.05
CA PRO A 252 -11.04 -5.04 -14.48
C PRO A 252 -9.58 -5.30 -14.87
N PRO A 253 -9.31 -5.95 -16.02
CA PRO A 253 -7.95 -6.16 -16.51
C PRO A 253 -7.15 -4.84 -16.60
N CYS A 254 -6.04 -4.80 -15.90
CA CYS A 254 -5.10 -3.68 -15.90
C CYS A 254 -4.02 -3.85 -16.98
N ASN A 255 -3.51 -2.74 -17.51
CA ASN A 255 -2.32 -2.73 -18.37
C ASN A 255 -1.03 -2.39 -17.60
N LEU A 256 -1.15 -2.01 -16.33
CA LEU A 256 -0.03 -1.85 -15.42
C LEU A 256 -0.38 -2.51 -14.07
N VAL A 257 0.46 -3.41 -13.60
CA VAL A 257 0.43 -3.94 -12.24
C VAL A 257 1.81 -3.72 -11.64
N ILE A 258 1.86 -3.11 -10.46
CA ILE A 258 3.11 -2.88 -9.71
C ILE A 258 2.99 -3.57 -8.36
N ARG A 259 3.86 -4.53 -8.08
CA ARG A 259 4.15 -5.02 -6.73
C ARG A 259 5.14 -4.05 -6.10
N PHE A 260 4.61 -3.05 -5.39
CA PHE A 260 5.43 -2.10 -4.63
C PHE A 260 6.10 -2.81 -3.46
N ASP A 261 5.33 -3.67 -2.79
CA ASP A 261 5.83 -4.69 -1.88
C ASP A 261 5.74 -6.05 -2.59
N LEU A 262 6.73 -6.92 -2.43
CA LEU A 262 6.68 -8.26 -3.04
C LEU A 262 5.62 -9.13 -2.37
N PHE A 263 5.14 -10.15 -3.08
CA PHE A 263 4.15 -11.11 -2.57
C PHE A 263 4.78 -11.99 -1.48
N THR A 264 3.96 -12.49 -0.57
CA THR A 264 4.40 -13.38 0.51
C THR A 264 4.42 -14.85 0.09
N ASN A 265 3.69 -15.20 -0.97
CA ASN A 265 3.59 -16.56 -1.48
C ASN A 265 3.28 -16.58 -2.99
N HIS A 266 3.38 -17.77 -3.60
CA HIS A 266 3.12 -17.96 -5.02
C HIS A 266 1.67 -17.67 -5.44
N VAL A 267 0.70 -17.87 -4.54
CA VAL A 267 -0.72 -17.60 -4.82
C VAL A 267 -0.94 -16.11 -5.08
N GLY A 268 -0.39 -15.23 -4.22
CA GLY A 268 -0.44 -13.79 -4.41
C GLY A 268 0.29 -13.32 -5.67
N PHE A 269 1.41 -13.95 -6.03
CA PHE A 269 2.06 -13.71 -7.32
C PHE A 269 1.10 -14.00 -8.49
N ILE A 270 0.46 -15.16 -8.52
CA ILE A 270 -0.46 -15.55 -9.61
C ILE A 270 -1.68 -14.64 -9.65
N GLN A 271 -2.24 -14.25 -8.52
CA GLN A 271 -3.43 -13.40 -8.45
C GLN A 271 -3.13 -11.96 -8.88
N SER A 272 -2.07 -11.36 -8.36
CA SER A 272 -1.62 -10.03 -8.77
C SER A 272 -1.23 -10.00 -10.26
N LYS A 273 -0.47 -10.99 -10.74
CA LYS A 273 -0.16 -11.17 -12.18
C LYS A 273 -1.42 -11.37 -13.01
N GLY A 274 -2.41 -12.08 -12.46
CA GLY A 274 -3.72 -12.28 -13.05
C GLY A 274 -4.50 -11.00 -13.30
N ARG A 275 -4.16 -9.87 -12.66
CA ARG A 275 -4.75 -8.56 -12.97
C ARG A 275 -4.13 -7.89 -14.20
N ALA A 276 -2.94 -8.31 -14.62
CA ALA A 276 -2.22 -7.77 -15.79
C ALA A 276 -2.62 -8.47 -17.11
N ARG A 277 -3.91 -8.57 -17.43
CA ARG A 277 -4.42 -9.33 -18.60
C ARG A 277 -4.70 -8.50 -19.86
N HIS A 278 -4.51 -7.19 -19.80
CA HIS A 278 -4.68 -6.35 -20.99
C HIS A 278 -3.58 -6.64 -22.03
N LYS A 279 -3.84 -6.40 -23.33
CA LYS A 279 -2.79 -6.51 -24.36
C LYS A 279 -1.63 -5.57 -24.02
N ARG A 280 -0.39 -6.08 -24.11
CA ARG A 280 0.86 -5.37 -23.78
C ARG A 280 0.92 -4.86 -22.33
N SER A 281 0.23 -5.52 -21.41
CA SER A 281 0.32 -5.22 -19.99
C SER A 281 1.75 -5.37 -19.45
N ARG A 282 2.04 -4.66 -18.37
CA ARG A 282 3.30 -4.73 -17.62
C ARG A 282 3.01 -5.23 -16.21
N PHE A 283 3.77 -6.23 -15.76
CA PHE A 283 3.78 -6.70 -14.38
C PHE A 283 5.16 -6.37 -13.79
N ILE A 284 5.20 -5.36 -12.93
CA ILE A 284 6.43 -4.80 -12.37
C ILE A 284 6.58 -5.26 -10.93
N MET A 285 7.72 -5.83 -10.59
CA MET A 285 8.13 -6.18 -9.23
C MET A 285 9.23 -5.24 -8.79
N MET A 286 9.01 -4.50 -7.70
CA MET A 286 10.03 -3.63 -7.13
C MET A 286 10.87 -4.43 -6.15
N ALA A 287 12.19 -4.42 -6.33
CA ALA A 287 13.12 -5.18 -5.48
C ALA A 287 14.26 -4.29 -4.99
N GLU A 288 14.54 -4.34 -3.70
CA GLU A 288 15.75 -3.74 -3.15
C GLU A 288 17.01 -4.45 -3.65
N GLN A 289 17.97 -3.67 -4.15
CA GLN A 289 19.27 -4.16 -4.58
C GLN A 289 20.03 -4.76 -3.39
N GLY A 290 20.54 -5.98 -3.56
CA GLY A 290 21.26 -6.71 -2.52
C GLY A 290 20.38 -7.41 -1.47
N SER A 291 19.04 -7.32 -1.57
CA SER A 291 18.15 -8.05 -0.67
C SER A 291 18.00 -9.51 -1.09
N ASP A 292 18.75 -10.40 -0.42
CA ASP A 292 18.64 -11.86 -0.62
C ASP A 292 17.21 -12.39 -0.43
N HIS A 293 16.43 -11.74 0.43
CA HIS A 293 15.03 -12.12 0.64
C HIS A 293 14.19 -11.85 -0.61
N HIS A 294 14.30 -10.66 -1.21
CA HIS A 294 13.56 -10.30 -2.42
C HIS A 294 13.94 -11.19 -3.60
N TYR A 295 15.25 -11.42 -3.83
CA TYR A 295 15.69 -12.27 -4.92
C TYR A 295 15.24 -13.73 -4.75
N ARG A 296 15.22 -14.25 -3.51
CA ARG A 296 14.68 -15.59 -3.23
C ARG A 296 13.20 -15.68 -3.59
N LEU A 297 12.37 -14.73 -3.12
CA LEU A 297 10.93 -14.71 -3.44
C LEU A 297 10.67 -14.66 -4.95
N ILE A 298 11.37 -13.77 -5.66
CA ILE A 298 11.23 -13.64 -7.12
C ILE A 298 11.65 -14.93 -7.82
N LYS A 299 12.75 -15.55 -7.39
CA LYS A 299 13.23 -16.81 -7.96
C LYS A 299 12.25 -17.95 -7.72
N GLU A 300 11.78 -18.10 -6.48
CA GLU A 300 10.82 -19.14 -6.09
C GLU A 300 9.54 -19.09 -6.94
N VAL A 301 8.98 -17.90 -7.15
CA VAL A 301 7.77 -17.79 -8.00
C VAL A 301 8.07 -17.96 -9.47
N ALA A 302 9.25 -17.56 -9.96
CA ALA A 302 9.64 -17.76 -11.34
C ALA A 302 9.86 -19.25 -11.66
N ASP A 303 10.47 -19.98 -10.73
CA ASP A 303 10.68 -21.43 -10.84
C ASP A 303 9.34 -22.17 -10.75
N THR A 304 8.46 -21.78 -9.83
CA THR A 304 7.11 -22.36 -9.70
C THR A 304 6.23 -22.07 -10.93
N ASP A 305 6.22 -20.82 -11.43
CA ASP A 305 5.49 -20.43 -12.65
C ASP A 305 6.03 -21.16 -13.89
N ARG A 306 7.32 -21.51 -13.91
CA ARG A 306 7.91 -22.32 -14.99
C ARG A 306 7.52 -23.79 -14.87
N ALA A 307 7.47 -24.36 -13.67
CA ALA A 307 7.10 -25.76 -13.44
C ALA A 307 5.61 -26.04 -13.71
N LEU A 308 4.75 -25.02 -13.60
CA LEU A 308 3.31 -25.11 -13.88
C LEU A 308 2.95 -24.90 -15.36
N ARG A 309 3.93 -24.52 -16.21
CA ARG A 309 3.77 -24.37 -17.67
C ARG A 309 4.04 -25.68 -18.40
#